data_AF-A0A963LV29-F1
#
_entry.id   AF-A0A963LV29-F1
#
_cell.length_a   1.000
_cell.length_b   1.000
_cell.length_c   1.000
_cell.angle_alpha   90.00
_cell.angle_beta   90.00
_cell.angle_gamma   90.00
#
_symmetry.space_group_name_H-M   'P 1'
#
loop_
_entity.id
_entity.type
_entity.pdbx_description
1 polymer ?
#
loop_
_entity_poly.entity_id
_entity_poly.type
_entity_poly.pdbx_seq_one_letter_code
_entity_poly.pdbx_strand_id
1 'polypeptide(L)'
;RFAQAWARWTEFDADYAFDGGECTRDFHARVMASLRRLARERAGQRLVVVTHGGVLDMVYRTATGQSLCGPRQSVIPNGGISRVRMDDAAVEILSWAETQHLAGMPAQPVYDQRKLAPEVQAETASPSVE
;
A
#
# COMPACT_ATOMS: atom_id res chain seq x y z
N ARG A 1 -5.98 -18.20 20.49
CA ARG A 1 -4.61 -18.79 20.39
C ARG A 1 -3.54 -17.75 20.03
N PHE A 2 -3.80 -16.74 19.19
CA PHE A 2 -2.77 -15.78 18.74
C PHE A 2 -3.08 -14.30 19.10
N ALA A 3 -3.66 -14.04 20.28
CA ALA A 3 -4.11 -12.69 20.64
C ALA A 3 -2.96 -11.66 20.71
N GLN A 4 -1.80 -12.05 21.24
CA GLN A 4 -0.63 -11.17 21.30
C GLN A 4 -0.07 -10.86 19.91
N ALA A 5 0.04 -11.87 19.05
CA ALA A 5 0.53 -11.71 17.69
C ALA A 5 -0.43 -10.85 16.84
N TRP A 6 -1.74 -10.96 17.09
CA TRP A 6 -2.75 -10.06 16.51
C TRP A 6 -2.56 -8.61 17.00
N ALA A 7 -2.41 -8.40 18.30
CA ALA A 7 -2.20 -7.06 18.87
C ALA A 7 -0.96 -6.38 18.25
N ARG A 8 0.16 -7.10 18.16
CA ARG A 8 1.39 -6.63 17.50
C ARG A 8 1.16 -6.31 16.02
N TRP A 9 0.43 -7.16 15.31
CA TRP A 9 0.11 -6.94 13.90
C TRP A 9 -0.70 -5.67 13.66
N THR A 10 -1.65 -5.36 14.53
CA THR A 10 -2.49 -4.15 14.43
C THR A 10 -1.76 -2.86 14.79
N GLU A 11 -0.55 -2.91 15.34
CA GLU A 11 0.30 -1.73 15.53
C GLU A 11 0.85 -1.20 14.20
N PHE A 12 0.80 -2.02 13.13
CA PHE A 12 1.35 -1.69 11.81
C PHE A 12 2.81 -1.24 11.86
N ASP A 13 3.60 -1.91 12.70
CA ASP A 13 5.05 -1.78 12.73
C ASP A 13 5.65 -2.40 11.45
N ALA A 14 6.38 -1.61 10.68
CA ALA A 14 6.92 -2.03 9.39
C ALA A 14 7.98 -3.14 9.53
N ASP A 15 8.59 -3.26 10.70
CA ASP A 15 9.66 -4.21 11.00
C ASP A 15 9.16 -5.48 11.70
N TYR A 16 7.88 -5.52 12.12
CA TYR A 16 7.29 -6.71 12.69
C TYR A 16 6.91 -7.74 11.61
N ALA A 17 7.25 -9.00 11.86
CA ALA A 17 6.81 -10.16 11.10
C ALA A 17 6.26 -11.22 12.05
N PHE A 18 5.26 -11.98 11.59
CA PHE A 18 4.93 -13.25 12.23
C PHE A 18 6.09 -14.25 12.06
N ASP A 19 6.16 -15.25 12.94
CA ASP A 19 7.11 -16.34 12.78
C ASP A 19 6.90 -17.05 11.43
N GLY A 20 7.97 -17.18 10.64
CA GLY A 20 7.95 -17.65 9.26
C GLY A 20 7.30 -16.71 8.22
N GLY A 21 6.92 -15.49 8.61
CA GLY A 21 6.36 -14.46 7.74
C GLY A 21 7.40 -13.48 7.20
N GLU A 22 6.92 -12.45 6.52
CA GLU A 22 7.71 -11.34 5.98
C GLU A 22 7.23 -10.03 6.61
N CYS A 23 8.13 -9.13 6.99
CA CYS A 23 7.75 -7.81 7.49
C CYS A 23 7.40 -6.88 6.32
N THR A 24 6.75 -5.74 6.63
CA THR A 24 6.35 -4.79 5.58
C THR A 24 7.56 -4.15 4.89
N ARG A 25 8.67 -3.95 5.62
CA ARG A 25 9.91 -3.40 5.04
C ARG A 25 10.53 -4.33 4.00
N ASP A 26 10.67 -5.61 4.32
CA ASP A 26 11.23 -6.60 3.39
C ASP A 26 10.32 -6.80 2.18
N PHE A 27 9.01 -6.86 2.43
CA PHE A 27 7.99 -6.91 1.38
C PHE A 27 8.07 -5.70 0.44
N HIS A 28 8.19 -4.48 0.99
CA HIS A 28 8.38 -3.24 0.23
C HIS A 28 9.62 -3.32 -0.66
N ALA A 29 10.77 -3.70 -0.09
CA ALA A 29 12.03 -3.79 -0.81
C ALA A 29 11.93 -4.77 -1.99
N ARG A 30 11.36 -5.95 -1.75
CA ARG A 30 11.17 -6.99 -2.77
C ARG A 30 10.22 -6.56 -3.89
N VAL A 31 9.10 -5.90 -3.53
CA VAL A 31 8.14 -5.36 -4.49
C VAL A 31 8.78 -4.28 -5.37
N MET A 32 9.42 -3.28 -4.76
CA MET A 32 9.98 -2.15 -5.49
C MET A 32 11.18 -2.57 -6.35
N ALA A 33 12.00 -3.51 -5.88
CA ALA A 33 13.08 -4.09 -6.70
C ALA A 33 12.52 -4.79 -7.95
N SER A 34 11.43 -5.57 -7.79
CA SER A 34 10.79 -6.28 -8.89
C SER A 34 10.19 -5.32 -9.93
N LEU A 35 9.48 -4.29 -9.48
CA LEU A 35 8.85 -3.31 -10.38
C LEU A 35 9.90 -2.45 -11.11
N ARG A 36 10.94 -1.97 -10.41
CA ARG A 36 12.05 -1.24 -11.05
C ARG A 36 12.78 -2.09 -12.08
N ARG A 37 12.99 -3.38 -11.79
CA ARG A 37 13.57 -4.31 -12.78
C ARG A 37 12.71 -4.41 -14.04
N LEU A 38 11.38 -4.54 -13.90
CA LEU A 38 10.46 -4.54 -15.04
C LEU A 38 10.51 -3.21 -15.82
N ALA A 39 10.55 -2.07 -15.13
CA ALA A 39 10.66 -0.75 -15.75
C ALA A 39 11.93 -0.63 -16.61
N ARG A 40 13.07 -1.14 -16.14
CA ARG A 40 14.33 -1.19 -16.93
C ARG A 40 14.24 -2.12 -18.13
N GLU A 41 13.83 -3.37 -17.92
CA GLU A 41 13.80 -4.40 -18.97
C GLU A 41 12.77 -4.12 -20.08
N ARG A 42 11.82 -3.22 -19.83
CA ARG A 42 10.72 -2.86 -20.73
C ARG A 42 10.57 -1.35 -20.87
N ALA A 43 11.70 -0.62 -20.85
CA ALA A 43 11.71 0.84 -20.97
C ALA A 43 10.92 1.32 -22.22
N GLY A 44 10.13 2.38 -22.04
CA GLY A 44 9.29 2.96 -23.08
C GLY A 44 8.01 2.17 -23.44
N GLN A 45 7.80 1.00 -22.85
CA GLN A 45 6.61 0.18 -23.09
C GLN A 45 5.51 0.43 -22.06
N ARG A 46 4.28 0.05 -22.41
CA ARG A 46 3.14 0.01 -21.48
C ARG A 46 2.87 -1.44 -21.08
N LEU A 47 2.98 -1.71 -19.78
CA LEU A 47 2.74 -3.04 -19.22
C LEU A 47 1.42 -3.09 -18.46
N VAL A 48 0.81 -4.27 -18.41
CA VAL A 48 -0.24 -4.60 -17.45
C VAL A 48 0.35 -5.53 -16.40
N VAL A 49 0.23 -5.14 -15.13
CA VAL A 49 0.66 -5.95 -13.98
C VAL A 49 -0.57 -6.28 -13.15
N VAL A 50 -0.88 -7.57 -13.03
CA VAL A 50 -1.94 -8.07 -12.15
C VAL A 50 -1.31 -8.46 -10.82
N THR A 51 -1.83 -7.92 -9.72
CA THR A 51 -1.21 -8.10 -8.40
C THR A 51 -2.23 -7.95 -7.26
N HIS A 52 -1.76 -7.93 -6.01
CA HIS A 52 -2.55 -7.83 -4.80
C HIS A 52 -2.49 -6.43 -4.17
N GLY A 53 -3.42 -6.16 -3.24
CA GLY A 53 -3.49 -4.87 -2.56
C GLY A 53 -2.24 -4.50 -1.74
N GLY A 54 -1.50 -5.47 -1.21
CA GLY A 54 -0.23 -5.19 -0.54
C GLY A 54 0.79 -4.55 -1.48
N VAL A 55 0.93 -5.09 -2.70
CA VAL A 55 1.88 -4.56 -3.70
C VAL A 55 1.50 -3.15 -4.12
N LEU A 56 0.20 -2.91 -4.35
CA LEU A 56 -0.31 -1.58 -4.69
C LEU A 56 -0.11 -0.57 -3.55
N ASP A 57 -0.25 -0.98 -2.28
CA ASP A 57 0.08 -0.11 -1.14
C ASP A 57 1.56 0.31 -1.15
N MET A 58 2.47 -0.61 -1.44
CA MET A 58 3.91 -0.28 -1.53
C MET A 58 4.20 0.73 -2.65
N VAL A 59 3.54 0.58 -3.80
CA VAL A 59 3.63 1.54 -4.91
C VAL A 59 3.09 2.91 -4.48
N TYR A 60 1.92 2.94 -3.86
CA TYR A 60 1.28 4.17 -3.42
C TYR A 60 2.14 4.93 -2.39
N ARG A 61 2.60 4.23 -1.34
CA ARG A 61 3.46 4.83 -0.31
C ARG A 61 4.76 5.36 -0.90
N THR A 62 5.37 4.62 -1.82
CA THR A 62 6.60 5.07 -2.50
C THR A 62 6.36 6.32 -3.33
N ALA A 63 5.29 6.36 -4.11
CA ALA A 63 4.96 7.50 -4.97
C ALA A 63 4.56 8.76 -4.19
N THR A 64 4.03 8.59 -2.97
CA THR A 64 3.53 9.69 -2.12
C THR A 64 4.45 10.03 -0.95
N GLY A 65 5.60 9.37 -0.82
CA GLY A 65 6.55 9.59 0.27
C GLY A 65 6.04 9.20 1.66
N GLN A 66 5.07 8.28 1.74
CA GLN A 66 4.50 7.86 3.03
C GLN A 66 5.44 6.90 3.77
N SER A 67 5.37 6.93 5.10
CA SER A 67 6.00 5.92 5.95
C SER A 67 5.50 4.51 5.59
N LEU A 68 6.31 3.48 5.83
CA LEU A 68 5.86 2.09 5.77
C LEU A 68 5.11 1.66 7.03
N CYS A 69 5.25 2.40 8.13
CA CYS A 69 4.49 2.16 9.34
C CYS A 69 3.07 2.71 9.22
N GLY A 70 2.18 2.21 10.07
CA GLY A 70 0.80 2.66 10.14
C GLY A 70 -0.12 2.02 9.08
N PRO A 71 -1.44 2.16 9.27
CA PRO A 71 -2.42 1.53 8.40
C PRO A 71 -2.34 2.05 6.97
N ARG A 72 -2.70 1.20 6.01
CA ARG A 72 -2.87 1.61 4.61
C ARG A 72 -3.84 2.77 4.48
N GLN A 73 -3.44 3.77 3.69
CA GLN A 73 -4.26 4.95 3.39
C GLN A 73 -4.87 4.92 1.98
N SER A 74 -4.28 4.17 1.04
CA SER A 74 -4.76 4.09 -0.34
C SER A 74 -6.04 3.26 -0.46
N VAL A 75 -6.99 3.73 -1.26
CA VAL A 75 -8.15 2.92 -1.69
C VAL A 75 -7.69 1.93 -2.76
N ILE A 76 -7.97 0.64 -2.57
CA ILE A 76 -7.61 -0.43 -3.52
C ILE A 76 -8.83 -1.35 -3.67
N PRO A 77 -9.76 -1.02 -4.59
CA PRO A 77 -10.93 -1.84 -4.82
C PRO A 77 -10.56 -3.08 -5.64
N ASN A 78 -11.29 -4.18 -5.43
CA ASN A 78 -11.17 -5.35 -6.28
C ASN A 78 -11.54 -4.99 -7.73
N GLY A 79 -10.70 -5.38 -8.69
CA GLY A 79 -10.86 -5.01 -10.10
C GLY A 79 -10.49 -3.56 -10.41
N GLY A 80 -10.06 -2.75 -9.44
CA GLY A 80 -9.63 -1.38 -9.69
C GLY A 80 -8.40 -1.30 -10.61
N ILE A 81 -8.40 -0.33 -11.51
CA ILE A 81 -7.26 -0.04 -12.39
C ILE A 81 -6.49 1.16 -11.84
N SER A 82 -5.18 1.01 -11.70
CA SER A 82 -4.28 2.12 -11.34
C SER A 82 -3.20 2.27 -12.39
N ARG A 83 -2.92 3.50 -12.80
CA ARG A 83 -1.89 3.82 -13.81
C ARG A 83 -0.78 4.58 -13.12
N VAL A 84 0.42 4.04 -13.20
CA VAL A 84 1.63 4.67 -12.68
C VAL A 84 2.65 4.80 -13.80
N ARG A 85 3.42 5.88 -13.75
CA ARG A 85 4.67 6.01 -14.49
C ARG A 85 5.80 5.66 -13.54
N MET A 86 6.72 4.83 -14.00
CA MET A 86 7.85 4.40 -13.19
C MET A 86 9.11 4.40 -14.06
N ASP A 87 10.18 4.95 -13.51
CA ASP A 87 11.54 4.74 -13.97
C ASP A 87 12.41 4.21 -12.81
N ASP A 88 13.72 4.20 -12.97
CA ASP A 88 14.62 3.70 -11.92
C ASP A 88 14.62 4.56 -10.64
N ALA A 89 14.37 5.87 -10.78
CA ALA A 89 14.46 6.83 -9.69
C ALA A 89 13.09 7.13 -9.06
N ALA A 90 12.05 7.25 -9.87
CA ALA A 90 10.77 7.82 -9.48
C ALA A 90 9.58 6.90 -9.78
N VAL A 91 8.55 7.07 -8.96
CA VAL A 91 7.23 6.49 -9.14
C VAL A 91 6.21 7.62 -9.09
N GLU A 92 5.42 7.77 -10.14
CA GLU A 92 4.42 8.81 -10.28
C GLU A 92 3.05 8.17 -10.52
N ILE A 93 2.03 8.61 -9.78
CA ILE A 93 0.65 8.17 -9.98
C ILE A 93 0.00 9.05 -11.04
N LEU A 94 -0.53 8.44 -12.10
CA LEU A 94 -1.28 9.12 -13.17
C LEU A 94 -2.78 9.04 -12.94
N SER A 95 -3.25 7.85 -12.56
CA SER A 95 -4.62 7.60 -12.10
C SER A 95 -4.61 6.48 -11.08
N TRP A 96 -5.58 6.48 -10.17
CA TRP A 96 -5.62 5.52 -9.08
C TRP A 96 -7.03 5.00 -8.83
N ALA A 97 -7.14 3.70 -8.57
CA ALA A 97 -8.38 3.03 -8.14
C ALA A 97 -9.59 3.27 -9.07
N GLU A 98 -9.37 3.32 -10.39
CA GLU A 98 -10.43 3.48 -11.39
C GLU A 98 -11.33 2.25 -11.46
N THR A 99 -12.63 2.45 -11.24
CA THR A 99 -13.67 1.41 -11.21
C THR A 99 -14.85 1.70 -12.13
N GLN A 100 -14.72 2.68 -13.03
CA GLN A 100 -15.78 3.10 -13.95
C GLN A 100 -16.29 1.93 -14.81
N HIS A 101 -15.40 0.99 -15.16
CA HIS A 101 -15.74 -0.23 -15.92
C HIS A 101 -16.57 -1.25 -15.11
N LEU A 102 -16.67 -1.09 -13.80
CA LEU A 102 -17.48 -1.91 -12.89
C LEU A 102 -18.84 -1.25 -12.58
N ALA A 103 -19.18 -0.15 -13.25
CA ALA A 103 -20.46 0.51 -13.03
C ALA A 103 -21.63 -0.45 -13.28
N GLY A 104 -22.57 -0.52 -12.33
CA GLY A 104 -23.71 -1.44 -12.36
C GLY A 104 -23.45 -2.82 -11.74
N MET A 105 -22.22 -3.12 -11.31
CA MET A 105 -21.93 -4.33 -10.54
C MET A 105 -22.22 -4.14 -9.04
N PRO A 106 -22.42 -5.23 -8.28
CA PRO A 106 -22.58 -5.16 -6.83
C PRO A 106 -21.40 -4.49 -6.12
N ALA A 107 -21.69 -3.80 -5.01
CA ALA A 107 -20.69 -3.16 -4.19
C ALA A 107 -19.62 -4.15 -3.71
N GLN A 108 -18.36 -3.72 -3.75
CA GLN A 108 -17.22 -4.51 -3.31
C GLN A 108 -16.88 -4.20 -1.85
N PRO A 109 -16.27 -5.16 -1.11
CA PRO A 109 -15.84 -4.92 0.26
C PRO A 109 -14.77 -3.82 0.31
N VAL A 110 -14.90 -2.95 1.32
CA VAL A 110 -13.93 -1.89 1.61
C VAL A 110 -13.05 -2.32 2.78
N TYR A 111 -11.76 -2.44 2.51
CA TYR A 111 -10.77 -2.83 3.51
C TYR A 111 -10.15 -1.59 4.17
N ASP A 112 -10.75 -1.16 5.28
CA ASP A 112 -10.28 -0.02 6.07
C ASP A 112 -9.45 -0.48 7.28
N GLN A 113 -8.12 -0.42 7.13
CA GLN A 113 -7.20 -0.82 8.20
C GLN A 113 -7.16 0.18 9.37
N ARG A 114 -7.63 1.41 9.19
CA ARG A 114 -7.65 2.42 10.26
C ARG A 114 -8.58 1.99 11.40
N LYS A 115 -9.61 1.19 11.09
CA LYS A 115 -10.52 0.58 12.09
C LYS A 115 -9.84 -0.45 12.98
N LEU A 116 -8.67 -0.94 12.57
CA LEU A 116 -7.88 -1.92 13.32
C LEU A 116 -6.73 -1.26 14.08
N ALA A 117 -6.40 0.00 13.76
CA ALA A 117 -5.32 0.71 14.43
C ALA A 117 -5.71 0.91 15.91
N PRO A 118 -4.81 0.61 16.86
CA PRO A 118 -5.03 0.98 18.25
C PRO A 118 -5.17 2.52 18.33
N GLU A 119 -6.01 3.03 19.25
CA GLU A 119 -6.40 4.45 19.38
C GLU A 119 -5.24 5.45 19.66
N VAL A 120 -3.97 5.05 19.51
CA VAL A 120 -2.79 5.77 20.03
C VAL A 120 -2.14 6.73 19.00
N GLN A 121 -2.84 7.14 17.94
CA GLN A 121 -2.31 8.13 16.97
C GLN A 121 -3.23 9.34 16.68
N ALA A 122 -4.21 9.62 17.56
CA ALA A 122 -5.06 10.80 17.43
C ALA A 122 -4.50 12.08 18.10
N GLU A 123 -3.46 12.00 18.93
CA GLU A 123 -3.06 13.11 19.82
C GLU A 123 -1.76 13.86 19.47
N THR A 124 -1.06 13.56 18.38
CA THR A 124 0.20 14.28 18.03
C THR A 124 0.06 15.39 17.00
N ALA A 125 -1.15 15.76 16.60
CA ALA A 125 -1.39 16.96 15.79
C ALA A 125 -1.98 18.10 16.63
N SER A 126 -1.18 18.64 17.58
CA SER A 126 -1.40 20.01 18.04
C SER A 126 -0.79 20.99 17.03
N PRO A 127 -1.49 22.05 16.61
CA PRO A 127 -0.86 23.32 16.37
C PRO A 127 -0.99 24.16 17.64
N SER A 128 0.16 24.55 18.17
CA SER A 128 0.29 25.70 19.05
C SER A 128 -0.40 26.92 18.42
N VAL A 129 -1.21 27.63 19.20
CA VAL A 129 -1.64 28.98 18.87
C VAL A 129 -1.30 29.84 20.08
N GLU A 130 -0.44 30.83 19.84
CA GLU A 130 -0.17 31.98 20.72
C GLU A 130 -1.44 32.79 21.01
#